data_AF-A0AAJ2AK83-F1
#
_entry.id   AF-A0AAJ2AK83-F1
#
_cell.length_a   1.000
_cell.length_b   1.000
_cell.length_c   1.000
_cell.angle_alpha   90.00
_cell.angle_beta   90.00
_cell.angle_gamma   90.00
#
_symmetry.space_group_name_H-M   'P 1'
#
loop_
_entity.id
_entity.type
_entity.pdbx_description
1 polymer ?
#
loop_
_entity_poly.entity_id
_entity_poly.type
_entity_poly.pdbx_seq_one_letter_code
_entity_poly.pdbx_strand_id
1 'polypeptide(L)'
;WLFTTQVKSMNVELNGRAALNENATGQPLSTVVRFYQLKDSKTFAQLEYVQLQNADLELLKTDLVATKDVVLRPGASASVAEPMQKDAEYVGVVAFFRSPSSNGVWKLLIPKKQWKDTDPVRISVQSNLLVLEGADPKAVKRDAPQQSVSNAGAAAASAASSVSGAAAASKAAAQSVNTATDALTSA
;
A
#
# COMPACT_ATOMS: atom_id res chain seq x y z
N TRP A 1 -18.02 18.54 -35.30
CA TRP A 1 -18.69 17.98 -34.11
C TRP A 1 -17.61 17.59 -33.11
N LEU A 2 -17.53 18.26 -31.96
CA LEU A 2 -16.64 17.82 -30.87
C LEU A 2 -17.46 16.97 -29.89
N PHE A 3 -17.07 15.71 -29.70
CA PHE A 3 -17.56 14.89 -28.61
C PHE A 3 -16.66 15.13 -27.39
N THR A 4 -17.12 15.94 -26.44
CA THR A 4 -16.40 16.08 -25.16
C THR A 4 -16.73 14.89 -24.27
N THR A 5 -15.78 13.97 -24.11
CA THR A 5 -15.87 12.90 -23.09
C THR A 5 -16.03 13.55 -21.72
N GLN A 6 -17.18 13.33 -21.08
CA GLN A 6 -17.48 13.79 -19.73
C GLN A 6 -17.04 12.74 -18.72
N VAL A 7 -16.32 13.14 -17.67
CA VAL A 7 -16.02 12.26 -16.53
C VAL A 7 -17.30 12.13 -15.71
N LYS A 8 -17.92 10.94 -15.75
CA LYS A 8 -19.20 10.66 -15.09
C LYS A 8 -19.02 10.00 -13.71
N SER A 9 -17.88 9.36 -13.48
CA SER A 9 -17.59 8.55 -12.29
C SER A 9 -16.21 8.86 -11.74
N MET A 10 -16.11 8.82 -10.42
CA MET A 10 -14.89 8.81 -9.63
C MET A 10 -14.56 7.33 -9.34
N ASN A 11 -13.85 6.69 -10.28
CA ASN A 11 -13.41 5.30 -10.16
C ASN A 11 -11.98 5.25 -9.60
N VAL A 12 -11.81 4.65 -8.42
CA VAL A 12 -10.51 4.51 -7.75
C VAL A 12 -10.25 3.07 -7.34
N GLU A 13 -9.05 2.57 -7.62
CA GLU A 13 -8.51 1.33 -7.07
C GLU A 13 -7.48 1.68 -5.99
N LEU A 14 -7.82 1.42 -4.72
CA LEU A 14 -6.89 1.49 -3.59
C LEU A 14 -6.17 0.16 -3.42
N ASN A 15 -4.84 0.17 -3.30
CA ASN A 15 -4.04 -1.01 -2.96
C ASN A 15 -3.25 -0.78 -1.66
N GLY A 16 -3.69 -1.37 -0.55
CA GLY A 16 -2.98 -1.35 0.72
C GLY A 16 -1.87 -2.41 0.73
N ARG A 17 -0.62 -1.99 0.88
CA ARG A 17 0.50 -2.93 1.06
C ARG A 17 0.38 -3.67 2.40
N ALA A 18 1.10 -4.78 2.55
CA ALA A 18 1.09 -5.54 3.80
C ALA A 18 1.62 -4.73 5.00
N ALA A 19 2.63 -3.89 4.77
CA ALA A 19 3.22 -2.96 5.73
C ALA A 19 2.49 -1.60 5.76
N LEU A 20 1.17 -1.60 5.92
CA LEU A 20 0.34 -0.39 5.92
C LEU A 20 0.13 0.17 7.34
N ASN A 21 0.27 1.49 7.51
CA ASN A 21 -0.06 2.26 8.71
C ASN A 21 0.54 1.66 10.00
N GLU A 22 1.81 1.27 9.93
CA GLU A 22 2.47 0.52 11.00
C GLU A 22 2.62 1.33 12.29
N ASN A 23 2.47 0.66 13.43
CA ASN A 23 2.76 1.24 14.73
C ASN A 23 4.28 1.23 15.03
N ALA A 24 4.67 1.74 16.20
CA ALA A 24 6.08 1.79 16.63
C ALA A 24 6.76 0.42 16.80
N THR A 25 6.00 -0.69 16.78
CA THR A 25 6.51 -2.07 16.83
C THR A 25 6.44 -2.78 15.48
N GLY A 26 6.20 -2.05 14.38
CA GLY A 26 6.08 -2.61 13.03
C GLY A 26 4.81 -3.44 12.77
N GLN A 27 3.77 -3.30 13.61
CA GLN A 27 2.50 -4.00 13.39
C GLN A 27 1.64 -3.19 12.40
N PRO A 28 1.23 -3.77 11.25
CA PRO A 28 0.36 -3.10 10.30
C PRO A 28 -1.05 -2.86 10.85
N LEU A 29 -1.66 -1.73 10.51
CA LEU A 29 -3.00 -1.33 10.94
C LEU A 29 -3.86 -0.91 9.75
N SER A 30 -5.18 -0.98 9.91
CA SER A 30 -6.09 -0.37 8.94
C SER A 30 -5.97 1.16 8.99
N THR A 31 -6.29 1.83 7.88
CA THR A 31 -6.43 3.29 7.82
C THR A 31 -7.75 3.67 7.15
N VAL A 32 -8.23 4.88 7.42
CA VAL A 32 -9.36 5.47 6.69
C VAL A 32 -8.80 6.34 5.58
N VAL A 33 -9.21 6.07 4.34
CA VAL A 33 -8.98 6.94 3.20
C VAL A 33 -10.28 7.71 2.92
N ARG A 34 -10.22 9.04 3.01
CA ARG A 34 -11.33 9.95 2.72
C ARG A 34 -11.11 10.66 1.39
N PHE A 35 -12.15 10.66 0.58
CA PHE A 35 -12.20 11.29 -0.73
C PHE A 35 -13.12 12.50 -0.66
N TYR A 36 -12.66 13.64 -1.16
CA TYR A 36 -13.42 14.89 -1.22
C TYR A 36 -13.61 15.29 -2.68
N GLN A 37 -14.84 15.41 -3.14
CA GLN A 37 -15.14 16.09 -4.40
C GLN A 37 -15.26 17.59 -4.13
N LEU A 38 -14.47 18.41 -4.82
CA LEU A 38 -14.23 19.82 -4.50
C LEU A 38 -14.42 20.74 -5.72
N LYS A 39 -14.97 21.94 -5.51
CA LYS A 39 -15.15 23.02 -6.52
C LYS A 39 -13.84 23.77 -6.80
N ASP A 40 -13.12 24.11 -5.74
CA ASP A 40 -11.78 24.73 -5.78
C ASP A 40 -10.82 23.89 -4.94
N SER A 41 -9.53 23.98 -5.22
CA SER A 41 -8.46 23.26 -4.53
C SER A 41 -7.71 24.08 -3.50
N LYS A 42 -7.79 25.42 -3.52
CA LYS A 42 -6.97 26.32 -2.69
C LYS A 42 -7.06 25.99 -1.20
N THR A 43 -8.27 25.92 -0.66
CA THR A 43 -8.52 25.65 0.76
C THR A 43 -7.95 24.30 1.15
N PHE A 44 -8.33 23.23 0.42
CA PHE A 44 -7.82 21.88 0.65
C PHE A 44 -6.29 21.75 0.54
N ALA A 45 -5.65 22.47 -0.39
CA ALA A 45 -4.20 22.50 -0.53
C ALA A 45 -3.53 23.09 0.72
N GLN A 46 -4.11 24.14 1.31
CA GLN A 46 -3.61 24.82 2.51
C GLN A 46 -3.91 24.10 3.84
N LEU A 47 -4.90 23.19 3.89
CA LEU A 47 -5.25 22.51 5.14
C LEU A 47 -4.22 21.45 5.55
N GLU A 48 -3.82 21.49 6.81
CA GLU A 48 -2.89 20.54 7.42
C GLU A 48 -3.58 19.28 7.95
N TYR A 49 -2.79 18.25 8.26
CA TYR A 49 -3.29 16.92 8.65
C TYR A 49 -4.32 16.98 9.78
N VAL A 50 -3.99 17.68 10.87
CA VAL A 50 -4.83 17.79 12.07
C VAL A 50 -6.12 18.58 11.79
N GLN A 51 -6.08 19.54 10.87
CA GLN A 51 -7.26 20.30 10.46
C GLN A 51 -8.22 19.43 9.65
N LEU A 52 -7.71 18.65 8.71
CA LEU A 52 -8.51 17.70 7.92
C LEU A 52 -9.01 16.52 8.77
N GLN A 53 -8.29 16.12 9.81
CA GLN A 53 -8.72 15.06 10.71
C GLN A 53 -9.87 15.48 11.63
N ASN A 54 -9.87 16.74 12.09
CA ASN A 54 -10.77 17.20 13.16
C ASN A 54 -11.92 18.10 12.67
N ALA A 55 -11.76 18.81 11.56
CA ALA A 55 -12.67 19.89 11.15
C ALA A 55 -12.81 20.06 9.62
N ASP A 56 -12.54 19.01 8.83
CA ASP A 56 -12.60 19.06 7.36
C ASP A 56 -13.93 19.59 6.80
N LEU A 57 -15.07 19.08 7.28
CA LEU A 57 -16.39 19.48 6.78
C LEU A 57 -16.71 20.96 7.07
N GLU A 58 -16.16 21.54 8.14
CA GLU A 58 -16.32 22.95 8.47
C GLU A 58 -15.40 23.81 7.61
N LEU A 59 -14.12 23.44 7.53
CA LEU A 59 -13.09 24.20 6.84
C LEU A 59 -13.24 24.15 5.31
N LEU A 60 -13.75 23.05 4.75
CA LEU A 60 -14.00 22.89 3.31
C LEU A 60 -15.41 23.30 2.87
N LYS A 61 -16.28 23.76 3.79
CA LYS A 61 -17.73 23.91 3.57
C LYS A 61 -18.15 24.65 2.30
N THR A 62 -17.38 25.65 1.85
CA THR A 62 -17.66 26.40 0.61
C THR A 62 -17.38 25.59 -0.66
N ASP A 63 -16.31 24.81 -0.60
CA ASP A 63 -15.67 24.16 -1.76
C ASP A 63 -16.09 22.68 -1.86
N LEU A 64 -16.54 22.07 -0.76
CA LEU A 64 -16.98 20.69 -0.70
C LEU A 64 -18.28 20.47 -1.50
N VAL A 65 -18.30 19.39 -2.28
CA VAL A 65 -19.45 18.92 -3.06
C VAL A 65 -19.94 17.57 -2.53
N ALA A 66 -19.03 16.64 -2.25
CA ALA A 66 -19.32 15.34 -1.67
C ALA A 66 -18.10 14.80 -0.92
N THR A 67 -18.33 13.91 0.05
CA THR A 67 -17.28 13.15 0.75
C THR A 67 -17.58 11.65 0.67
N LYS A 68 -16.54 10.82 0.67
CA LYS A 68 -16.63 9.36 0.74
C LYS A 68 -15.50 8.79 1.58
N ASP A 69 -15.83 7.91 2.51
CA ASP A 69 -14.86 7.24 3.38
C ASP A 69 -14.73 5.76 3.02
N VAL A 70 -13.50 5.24 3.09
CA VAL A 70 -13.19 3.81 2.87
C VAL A 70 -12.16 3.35 3.90
N VAL A 71 -12.43 2.23 4.56
CA VAL A 71 -11.46 1.57 5.44
C VAL A 71 -10.57 0.65 4.60
N LEU A 72 -9.29 0.97 4.51
CA LEU A 72 -8.29 0.14 3.84
C LEU A 72 -7.55 -0.72 4.87
N ARG A 73 -7.57 -2.05 4.67
CA ARG A 73 -6.88 -3.02 5.52
C ARG A 73 -5.48 -3.33 4.96
N PRO A 74 -4.48 -3.66 5.81
CA PRO A 74 -3.18 -4.13 5.34
C PRO A 74 -3.29 -5.32 4.38
N GLY A 75 -2.54 -5.26 3.27
CA GLY A 75 -2.54 -6.30 2.23
C GLY A 75 -3.83 -6.43 1.40
N ALA A 76 -4.84 -5.59 1.64
CA ALA A 76 -6.11 -5.62 0.91
C ALA A 76 -6.18 -4.52 -0.16
N SER A 77 -7.01 -4.76 -1.19
CA SER A 77 -7.44 -3.72 -2.12
C SER A 77 -8.90 -3.33 -1.86
N ALA A 78 -9.27 -2.11 -2.23
CA ALA A 78 -10.63 -1.62 -2.18
C ALA A 78 -10.94 -0.75 -3.42
N SER A 79 -12.11 -0.92 -4.01
CA SER A 79 -12.55 -0.10 -5.15
C SER A 79 -13.60 0.92 -4.71
N VAL A 80 -13.48 2.14 -5.22
CA VAL A 80 -14.43 3.24 -5.01
C VAL A 80 -15.02 3.59 -6.37
N ALA A 81 -16.34 3.57 -6.48
CA ALA A 81 -17.05 3.98 -7.69
C ALA A 81 -18.22 4.86 -7.25
N GLU A 82 -18.03 6.17 -7.31
CA GLU A 82 -19.06 7.17 -6.98
C GLU A 82 -19.32 8.06 -8.19
N PRO A 83 -20.55 8.59 -8.39
CA PRO A 83 -20.80 9.59 -9.42
C PRO A 83 -19.90 10.83 -9.24
N MET A 84 -19.27 11.27 -10.32
CA MET A 84 -18.53 12.54 -10.33
C MET A 84 -19.55 13.68 -10.40
N GLN A 85 -19.64 14.46 -9.33
CA GLN A 85 -20.63 15.52 -9.21
C GLN A 85 -20.35 16.64 -10.22
N LYS A 86 -21.42 17.24 -10.75
CA LYS A 86 -21.32 18.25 -11.82
C LYS A 86 -20.42 19.43 -11.45
N ASP A 87 -20.49 19.88 -10.20
CA ASP A 87 -19.80 21.06 -9.68
C ASP A 87 -18.41 20.74 -9.10
N ALA A 88 -18.02 19.46 -9.03
CA ALA A 88 -16.68 19.06 -8.61
C ALA A 88 -15.70 19.27 -9.76
N GLU A 89 -14.57 19.92 -9.51
CA GLU A 89 -13.46 20.10 -10.46
C GLU A 89 -12.15 19.46 -9.98
N TYR A 90 -12.08 19.07 -8.71
CA TYR A 90 -10.95 18.35 -8.10
C TYR A 90 -11.45 17.22 -7.20
N VAL A 91 -10.62 16.19 -7.07
CA VAL A 91 -10.77 15.16 -6.03
C VAL A 91 -9.57 15.24 -5.10
N GLY A 92 -9.83 15.59 -3.84
CA GLY A 92 -8.86 15.46 -2.75
C GLY A 92 -8.89 14.03 -2.19
N VAL A 93 -7.74 13.45 -1.88
CA VAL A 93 -7.63 12.14 -1.21
C VAL A 93 -6.74 12.30 0.01
N VAL A 94 -7.21 11.86 1.18
CA VAL A 94 -6.48 11.93 2.45
C VAL A 94 -6.47 10.56 3.10
N ALA A 95 -5.30 10.07 3.49
CA ALA A 95 -5.17 8.88 4.31
C ALA A 95 -4.87 9.26 5.75
N PHE A 96 -5.75 8.86 6.67
CA PHE A 96 -5.62 9.14 8.09
C PHE A 96 -4.72 8.10 8.76
N PHE A 97 -3.41 8.29 8.62
CA PHE A 97 -2.38 7.47 9.27
C PHE A 97 -2.28 7.76 10.77
N ARG A 98 -1.85 6.75 11.54
CA ARG A 98 -1.57 6.91 12.98
C ARG A 98 -0.38 7.84 13.24
N SER A 99 0.58 7.84 12.33
CA SER A 99 1.81 8.62 12.41
C SER A 99 2.11 9.27 11.04
N PRO A 100 1.48 10.39 10.70
CA PRO A 100 1.81 11.12 9.48
C PRO A 100 3.25 11.64 9.59
N SER A 101 4.16 11.08 8.79
CA SER A 101 5.53 11.57 8.71
C SER A 101 5.55 12.90 7.95
N SER A 102 6.34 13.89 8.42
CA SER A 102 6.53 15.19 7.74
C SER A 102 6.94 15.07 6.26
N ASN A 103 7.61 13.97 5.92
CA ASN A 103 8.17 13.70 4.59
C ASN A 103 7.26 12.76 3.77
N GLY A 104 6.12 12.33 4.31
CA GLY A 104 5.22 11.35 3.70
C GLY A 104 4.03 12.03 3.03
N VAL A 105 3.68 11.57 1.82
CA VAL A 105 2.53 12.09 1.07
C VAL A 105 1.25 11.49 1.66
N TRP A 106 0.64 12.15 2.64
CA TRP A 106 -0.63 11.71 3.25
C TRP A 106 -1.87 12.35 2.59
N LYS A 107 -1.65 13.32 1.69
CA LYS A 107 -2.66 14.09 0.94
C LYS A 107 -2.33 14.09 -0.55
N LEU A 108 -3.32 13.81 -1.39
CA LEU A 108 -3.26 13.96 -2.84
C LEU A 108 -4.39 14.88 -3.33
N LEU A 109 -4.17 15.52 -4.47
CA LEU A 109 -5.16 16.35 -5.16
C LEU A 109 -5.11 16.02 -6.66
N ILE A 110 -6.24 15.58 -7.21
CA ILE A 110 -6.34 15.08 -8.59
C ILE A 110 -7.40 15.91 -9.34
N PRO A 111 -7.01 16.83 -10.24
CA PRO A 111 -7.95 17.59 -11.07
C PRO A 111 -8.82 16.66 -11.93
N LYS A 112 -10.13 16.93 -11.99
CA LYS A 112 -11.13 16.17 -12.79
C LYS A 112 -10.74 15.95 -14.24
N LYS A 113 -9.91 16.82 -14.81
CA LYS A 113 -9.38 16.69 -16.17
C LYS A 113 -8.52 15.43 -16.37
N GLN A 114 -7.75 15.00 -15.36
CA GLN A 114 -6.88 13.82 -15.43
C GLN A 114 -7.67 12.49 -15.44
N TRP A 115 -8.87 12.47 -14.87
CA TRP A 115 -9.74 11.28 -14.79
C TRP A 115 -10.27 10.80 -16.16
N LYS A 116 -9.99 11.53 -17.25
CA LYS A 116 -10.27 11.08 -18.63
C LYS A 116 -9.22 10.10 -19.14
N ASP A 117 -7.98 10.28 -18.69
CA ASP A 117 -6.79 9.55 -19.13
C ASP A 117 -6.40 8.48 -18.09
N THR A 118 -6.92 8.60 -16.86
CA THR A 118 -6.66 7.70 -15.73
C THR A 118 -7.99 7.18 -15.15
N ASP A 119 -8.58 6.16 -15.79
CA ASP A 119 -9.78 5.46 -15.30
C ASP A 119 -9.53 3.92 -15.33
N PRO A 120 -9.48 3.23 -14.17
CA PRO A 120 -9.57 3.77 -12.81
C PRO A 120 -8.28 4.48 -12.36
N VAL A 121 -8.43 5.45 -11.46
CA VAL A 121 -7.29 6.04 -10.73
C VAL A 121 -6.73 5.02 -9.74
N ARG A 122 -5.44 4.70 -9.83
CA ARG A 122 -4.78 3.74 -8.93
C ARG A 122 -4.01 4.48 -7.84
N ILE A 123 -4.21 4.09 -6.59
CA ILE A 123 -3.49 4.64 -5.45
C ILE A 123 -2.98 3.50 -4.57
N SER A 124 -1.66 3.32 -4.50
CA SER A 124 -1.06 2.41 -3.53
C SER A 124 -0.84 3.16 -2.21
N VAL A 125 -1.11 2.47 -1.10
CA VAL A 125 -0.90 2.97 0.25
C VAL A 125 0.12 2.07 0.92
N GLN A 126 1.28 2.62 1.25
CA GLN A 126 2.46 1.88 1.69
C GLN A 126 3.10 2.59 2.88
N SER A 127 3.38 1.86 3.97
CA SER A 127 3.76 2.45 5.25
C SER A 127 2.80 3.58 5.61
N ASN A 128 3.28 4.83 5.65
CA ASN A 128 2.49 6.01 6.01
C ASN A 128 2.42 7.03 4.85
N LEU A 129 2.39 6.56 3.59
CA LEU A 129 2.27 7.42 2.40
C LEU A 129 1.35 6.85 1.31
N LEU A 130 0.78 7.76 0.54
CA LEU A 130 0.00 7.55 -0.68
C LEU A 130 0.90 7.70 -1.91
N VAL A 131 0.75 6.78 -2.86
CA VAL A 131 1.39 6.84 -4.18
C VAL A 131 0.29 6.81 -5.24
N LEU A 132 0.18 7.89 -6.03
CA LEU A 132 -0.65 7.90 -7.22
C LEU A 132 0.06 7.11 -8.33
N GLU A 133 -0.50 5.99 -8.74
CA GLU A 133 0.02 5.17 -9.83
C GLU A 133 -0.62 5.60 -11.16
N GLY A 134 0.18 5.79 -12.21
CA GLY A 134 -0.33 6.03 -13.57
C GLY A 134 -0.53 7.50 -13.98
N ALA A 135 -0.12 8.48 -13.18
CA ALA A 135 0.11 9.84 -13.68
C ALA A 135 1.41 9.85 -14.52
N ASP A 136 1.29 9.56 -15.83
CA ASP A 136 2.38 9.30 -16.77
C ASP A 136 3.67 10.13 -16.59
N PRO A 137 4.81 9.48 -16.30
CA PRO A 137 5.95 9.57 -17.19
C PRO A 137 5.70 8.61 -18.38
N LYS A 138 5.54 9.17 -19.58
CA LYS A 138 5.35 8.41 -20.84
C LYS A 138 6.16 7.13 -20.83
N ALA A 139 5.49 6.00 -21.09
CA ALA A 139 6.10 4.68 -21.09
C ALA A 139 7.44 4.67 -21.84
N VAL A 140 8.54 4.57 -21.08
CA VAL A 140 9.82 4.12 -21.63
C VAL A 140 9.57 2.70 -22.08
N LYS A 141 9.47 2.51 -23.40
CA LYS A 141 9.67 1.21 -24.01
C LYS A 141 11.05 0.74 -23.58
N ARG A 142 11.11 -0.12 -22.57
CA ARG A 142 12.24 -1.04 -22.48
C ARG A 142 12.06 -1.99 -23.64
N ASP A 143 12.89 -1.84 -24.66
CA ASP A 143 13.14 -2.92 -25.60
C ASP A 143 13.79 -4.06 -24.83
N ALA A 144 12.96 -4.88 -24.17
CA ALA A 144 13.37 -6.10 -23.54
C ALA A 144 13.47 -7.17 -24.64
N PRO A 145 14.63 -7.79 -24.85
CA PRO A 145 14.70 -9.05 -25.57
C PRO A 145 13.87 -10.07 -24.78
N GLN A 146 12.70 -10.41 -25.33
CA GLN A 146 11.82 -11.43 -24.77
C GLN A 146 12.50 -12.79 -24.89
N GLN A 147 13.00 -13.33 -23.78
CA GLN A 147 13.43 -14.72 -23.70
C GLN A 147 12.73 -15.46 -22.54
N SER A 148 11.55 -15.97 -22.88
CA SER A 148 11.00 -17.17 -22.28
C SER A 148 10.71 -18.17 -23.39
N VAL A 149 11.44 -19.30 -23.45
CA VAL A 149 10.91 -20.60 -23.88
C VAL A 149 11.85 -21.76 -23.51
N SER A 150 11.23 -22.79 -22.92
CA SER A 150 11.50 -24.23 -23.03
C SER A 150 12.84 -24.86 -22.56
N ASN A 151 12.63 -25.93 -21.79
CA ASN A 151 13.57 -26.94 -21.30
C ASN A 151 13.60 -28.16 -22.25
N ALA A 152 14.78 -28.67 -22.67
CA ALA A 152 15.03 -30.08 -23.02
C ALA A 152 16.50 -30.37 -23.47
N GLY A 153 17.14 -31.43 -22.91
CA GLY A 153 18.06 -32.31 -23.67
C GLY A 153 19.57 -32.36 -23.33
N ALA A 154 19.98 -33.34 -22.51
CA ALA A 154 21.14 -34.29 -22.64
C ALA A 154 22.53 -33.86 -23.22
N ALA A 155 23.69 -34.41 -22.80
CA ALA A 155 24.08 -35.32 -21.71
C ALA A 155 25.63 -35.48 -21.60
N ALA A 156 26.17 -35.82 -20.40
CA ALA A 156 27.39 -36.62 -20.10
C ALA A 156 27.61 -36.61 -18.55
N ALA A 157 27.32 -37.67 -17.76
CA ALA A 157 28.10 -38.91 -17.54
C ALA A 157 29.47 -38.66 -16.85
N SER A 158 29.85 -39.21 -15.68
CA SER A 158 29.24 -40.10 -14.65
C SER A 158 29.95 -39.80 -13.28
N ALA A 159 29.79 -40.44 -12.11
CA ALA A 159 29.15 -41.68 -11.59
C ALA A 159 28.70 -41.45 -10.11
N ALA A 160 27.69 -42.10 -9.52
CA ALA A 160 27.55 -43.47 -8.95
C ALA A 160 28.37 -43.71 -7.64
N SER A 161 27.84 -44.22 -6.50
CA SER A 161 26.53 -44.86 -6.21
C SER A 161 26.14 -44.81 -4.70
N SER A 162 24.82 -44.87 -4.39
CA SER A 162 24.12 -45.60 -3.27
C SER A 162 24.67 -45.57 -1.82
N VAL A 163 23.85 -45.53 -0.75
CA VAL A 163 22.78 -46.49 -0.39
C VAL A 163 21.75 -45.85 0.57
N SER A 164 20.48 -46.22 0.45
CA SER A 164 19.44 -46.02 1.47
C SER A 164 19.40 -47.18 2.47
N GLY A 165 19.32 -46.91 3.77
CA GLY A 165 19.18 -47.93 4.81
C GLY A 165 18.42 -47.39 6.03
N ALA A 166 17.42 -48.14 6.50
CA ALA A 166 16.53 -47.74 7.59
C ALA A 166 16.82 -48.48 8.91
N ALA A 167 16.19 -47.98 9.98
CA ALA A 167 15.90 -48.63 11.26
C ALA A 167 16.99 -48.67 12.36
N ALA A 168 16.58 -48.10 13.51
CA ALA A 168 16.76 -48.57 14.89
C ALA A 168 18.12 -49.08 15.40
N ALA A 169 18.65 -48.42 16.44
CA ALA A 169 18.77 -49.01 17.78
C ALA A 169 19.14 -47.96 18.85
N SER A 170 18.62 -48.15 20.06
CA SER A 170 18.96 -47.37 21.25
C SER A 170 20.22 -47.88 21.94
N LYS A 171 21.03 -46.98 22.50
CA LYS A 171 21.80 -47.27 23.72
C LYS A 171 22.13 -46.00 24.50
N ALA A 172 22.04 -46.09 25.82
CA ALA A 172 22.28 -45.00 26.77
C ALA A 172 23.61 -45.16 27.54
N ALA A 173 23.91 -44.12 28.33
CA ALA A 173 24.75 -44.08 29.54
C ALA A 173 26.24 -43.68 29.45
N ALA A 174 26.63 -42.91 30.49
CA ALA A 174 27.94 -42.41 30.95
C ALA A 174 28.33 -40.99 30.44
N GLN A 175 28.03 -39.87 31.13
CA GLN A 175 28.39 -39.38 32.49
C GLN A 175 29.89 -39.11 32.75
N SER A 176 30.22 -37.82 32.84
CA SER A 176 31.30 -37.19 33.64
C SER A 176 31.08 -35.66 33.59
N VAL A 177 30.09 -35.12 34.31
CA VAL A 177 30.26 -34.52 35.65
C VAL A 177 31.63 -33.83 35.84
N ASN A 178 31.63 -32.50 35.92
CA ASN A 178 32.67 -31.71 36.56
C ASN A 178 32.00 -30.64 37.43
N THR A 179 32.43 -30.54 38.68
CA THR A 179 31.81 -29.74 39.75
C THR A 179 32.65 -28.51 40.13
N ALA A 180 31.97 -27.39 40.35
CA ALA A 180 32.34 -26.31 41.28
C ALA A 180 31.02 -25.54 41.58
N THR A 181 30.45 -25.38 42.78
CA THR A 181 30.93 -24.84 44.08
C THR A 181 31.63 -23.49 43.93
N ASP A 182 31.26 -22.40 44.61
CA ASP A 182 30.40 -22.25 45.80
C ASP A 182 29.87 -20.80 45.94
N ALA A 183 29.14 -20.53 47.03
CA ALA A 183 28.88 -19.23 47.72
C ALA A 183 27.42 -18.73 47.79
N LEU A 184 26.80 -19.01 48.95
CA LEU A 184 25.71 -18.28 49.61
C LEU A 184 26.08 -16.77 49.78
N THR A 185 25.16 -15.82 49.98
CA THR A 185 24.13 -15.83 51.03
C THR A 185 23.03 -14.79 50.81
N SER A 186 21.87 -15.02 51.45
CA SER A 186 20.79 -14.05 51.62
C SER A 186 20.64 -13.66 53.09
N ALA A 187 20.25 -12.43 53.34
CA ALA A 187 19.70 -11.91 54.59
C ALA A 187 18.62 -10.88 54.24
#